data_AF-A0A077QCW7-F1
#
_entry.id   AF-A0A077QCW7-F1
#
_cell.length_a   1.000
_cell.length_b   1.000
_cell.length_c   1.000
_cell.angle_alpha   90.00
_cell.angle_beta   90.00
_cell.angle_gamma   90.00
#
_symmetry.space_group_name_H-M   'P 1'
#
loop_
_entity.id
_entity.type
_entity.pdbx_description
1 polymer ?
#
loop_
_entity_poly.entity_id
_entity_poly.type
_entity_poly.pdbx_seq_one_letter_code
_entity_poly.pdbx_strand_id
1 'polypeptide(L)'
;MVTDLQLISLEDLSKIEKDWEEFGLKRNYLNSIADSISQKVKVDRLPVDQIEDVMTSINETMAEKYGDDYYIEDPKELAKQPALECKSRRDFYKQVMELDPHLSAEVIRYMYKRE
;
A
#
# COMPACT_ATOMS: atom_id res chain seq x y z
N MET A 1 -33.13 38.13 -30.24
CA MET A 1 -32.53 37.45 -29.08
C MET A 1 -31.52 36.47 -29.64
N VAL A 2 -30.32 36.97 -29.97
CA VAL A 2 -29.24 36.15 -30.53
C VAL A 2 -28.49 35.60 -29.32
N THR A 3 -28.47 34.28 -29.20
CA THR A 3 -27.71 33.56 -28.19
C THR A 3 -26.22 33.77 -28.44
N ASP A 4 -25.54 34.43 -27.50
CA ASP A 4 -24.09 34.50 -27.46
C ASP A 4 -23.53 33.09 -27.25
N LEU A 5 -23.21 32.41 -28.35
CA LEU A 5 -22.25 31.31 -28.33
C LEU A 5 -20.88 31.95 -28.07
N GLN A 6 -20.48 31.97 -26.79
CA GLN A 6 -19.12 32.32 -26.39
C GLN A 6 -18.15 31.49 -27.22
N LEU A 7 -17.39 32.14 -28.11
CA LEU A 7 -16.31 31.49 -28.84
C LEU A 7 -15.26 31.03 -27.81
N ILE A 8 -15.11 29.72 -27.69
CA ILE A 8 -14.00 29.11 -26.94
C ILE A 8 -12.71 29.66 -27.53
N SER A 9 -11.86 30.27 -26.70
CA SER A 9 -10.60 30.84 -27.17
C SER A 9 -9.65 29.73 -27.63
N LEU A 10 -8.70 30.03 -28.52
CA LEU A 10 -7.68 29.06 -28.93
C LEU A 10 -6.86 28.54 -27.73
N GLU A 11 -6.66 29.36 -26.71
CA GLU A 11 -6.00 28.95 -25.46
C GLU A 11 -6.86 27.94 -24.69
N ASP A 12 -8.18 28.13 -24.65
CA ASP A 12 -9.10 27.19 -24.00
C ASP A 12 -9.15 25.84 -24.74
N LEU A 13 -9.11 25.84 -26.08
CA LEU A 13 -9.00 24.60 -26.88
C LEU A 13 -7.71 23.84 -26.58
N SER A 14 -6.58 24.54 -26.45
CA SER A 14 -5.29 23.90 -26.14
C SER A 14 -5.23 23.30 -24.74
N LYS A 15 -5.95 23.89 -23.77
CA LYS A 15 -6.10 23.33 -22.42
C LYS A 15 -6.98 22.10 -22.43
N ILE A 16 -8.11 22.17 -23.13
CA ILE A 16 -9.03 21.04 -23.29
C ILE A 16 -8.30 19.85 -23.91
N GLU A 17 -7.52 20.05 -24.98
CA GLU A 17 -6.73 19.00 -25.62
C GLU A 17 -5.76 18.31 -24.65
N LYS A 18 -5.00 19.09 -23.86
CA LYS A 18 -4.11 18.56 -22.82
C LYS A 18 -4.86 17.78 -21.74
N ASP A 19 -5.98 18.30 -21.26
CA ASP A 19 -6.81 17.63 -20.25
C ASP A 19 -7.37 16.30 -20.78
N TRP A 20 -7.72 16.24 -22.07
CA TRP A 20 -8.16 15.01 -22.74
C TRP A 20 -7.02 13.99 -22.90
N GLU A 21 -5.80 14.43 -23.24
CA GLU A 21 -4.62 13.57 -23.29
C GLU A 21 -4.26 13.01 -21.90
N GLU A 22 -4.22 13.86 -20.87
CA GLU A 22 -3.99 13.46 -19.49
C GLU A 22 -5.06 12.49 -18.98
N PHE A 23 -6.33 12.74 -19.32
CA PHE A 23 -7.43 11.83 -19.01
C PHE A 23 -7.27 10.47 -19.70
N GLY A 24 -6.85 10.47 -20.97
CA GLY A 24 -6.53 9.26 -21.72
C GLY A 24 -5.42 8.44 -21.07
N LEU A 25 -4.32 9.10 -20.68
CA LEU A 25 -3.20 8.47 -19.97
C LEU A 25 -3.64 7.88 -18.63
N LYS A 26 -4.39 8.65 -17.83
CA LYS A 26 -4.91 8.20 -16.53
C LYS A 26 -5.85 7.01 -16.68
N ARG A 27 -6.73 7.02 -17.68
CA ARG A 27 -7.63 5.90 -17.98
C ARG A 27 -6.86 4.65 -18.39
N ASN A 28 -5.84 4.79 -19.24
CA ASN A 28 -5.00 3.67 -19.66
C ASN A 28 -4.23 3.06 -18.49
N TYR A 29 -3.71 3.89 -17.58
CA TYR A 29 -3.05 3.43 -16.36
C TYR A 29 -4.00 2.69 -15.41
N LEU A 30 -5.21 3.21 -15.19
CA LEU A 30 -6.20 2.52 -14.34
C LEU A 30 -6.68 1.21 -14.97
N ASN A 31 -6.84 1.19 -16.29
CA ASN A 31 -7.19 -0.02 -17.02
C ASN A 31 -6.07 -1.06 -16.93
N SER A 32 -4.80 -0.68 -17.05
CA SER A 32 -3.69 -1.65 -16.94
C SER A 32 -3.60 -2.25 -15.52
N ILE A 33 -3.92 -1.47 -14.47
CA ILE A 33 -4.07 -2.00 -13.11
C ILE A 33 -5.25 -2.98 -13.03
N ALA A 34 -6.42 -2.59 -13.55
CA ALA A 34 -7.61 -3.44 -13.52
C ALA A 34 -7.40 -4.76 -14.29
N ASP A 35 -6.76 -4.67 -15.45
CA ASP A 35 -6.41 -5.81 -16.28
C ASP A 35 -5.43 -6.73 -15.52
N SER A 36 -4.38 -6.18 -14.92
CA SER A 36 -3.43 -6.91 -14.08
C SER A 36 -4.11 -7.65 -12.91
N ILE A 37 -5.05 -7.00 -12.22
CA ILE A 37 -5.83 -7.61 -11.13
C ILE A 37 -6.76 -8.73 -11.65
N SER A 38 -7.32 -8.56 -12.84
CA SER A 38 -8.28 -9.51 -13.43
C SER A 38 -7.62 -10.75 -14.04
N GLN A 39 -6.29 -10.74 -14.24
CA GLN A 39 -5.57 -11.89 -14.73
C GLN A 39 -5.65 -13.04 -13.70
N LYS A 40 -6.22 -14.17 -14.13
CA LYS A 40 -6.22 -15.42 -13.36
C LYS A 40 -4.84 -16.10 -13.43
N VAL A 41 -3.80 -15.41 -12.97
CA VAL A 41 -2.46 -15.98 -12.86
C VAL A 41 -2.42 -16.90 -11.64
N LYS A 42 -1.85 -18.10 -11.79
CA LYS A 42 -1.52 -18.95 -10.66
C LYS A 42 -0.47 -18.21 -9.83
N VAL A 43 -0.88 -17.70 -8.67
CA VAL A 43 0.05 -17.05 -7.74
C VAL A 43 0.91 -18.14 -7.11
N ASP A 44 2.22 -18.03 -7.28
CA ASP A 44 3.17 -18.86 -6.54
C ASP A 44 3.06 -18.46 -5.07
N ARG A 45 2.69 -19.40 -4.20
CA ARG A 45 2.44 -19.10 -2.79
C ARG A 45 3.51 -19.77 -1.97
N LEU A 46 4.11 -19.02 -1.05
CA LEU A 46 4.98 -19.59 -0.05
C LEU A 46 4.16 -20.40 0.97
N PRO A 47 4.73 -21.49 1.51
CA PRO A 47 4.14 -22.22 2.63
C PRO A 47 3.88 -21.29 3.82
N VAL A 48 2.80 -21.54 4.57
CA VAL A 48 2.44 -20.73 5.74
C VAL A 48 3.53 -20.78 6.80
N ASP A 49 4.09 -21.97 7.08
CA ASP A 49 5.15 -22.16 8.07
C ASP A 49 6.37 -21.25 7.79
N GLN A 50 6.74 -21.09 6.52
CA GLN A 50 7.83 -20.20 6.12
C GLN A 50 7.52 -18.72 6.43
N ILE A 51 6.25 -18.31 6.29
CA ILE A 51 5.82 -16.94 6.59
C ILE A 51 5.80 -16.73 8.12
N GLU A 52 5.34 -17.72 8.88
CA GLU A 52 5.28 -17.69 10.34
C GLU A 52 6.68 -17.64 10.98
N ASP A 53 7.65 -18.39 10.44
CA ASP A 53 9.04 -18.33 10.87
C ASP A 53 9.63 -16.92 10.71
N VAL A 54 9.39 -16.29 9.55
CA VAL A 54 9.87 -14.93 9.26
C VAL A 54 9.20 -13.89 10.16
N MET A 55 7.89 -14.01 10.37
CA MET A 55 7.15 -13.17 11.31
C MET A 55 7.69 -13.31 12.74
N THR A 56 8.03 -14.52 13.15
CA THR A 56 8.63 -14.81 14.45
C THR A 56 9.97 -14.10 14.58
N SER A 57 10.88 -14.23 13.62
CA SER A 57 12.19 -13.56 13.65
C SER A 57 12.07 -12.02 13.66
N ILE A 58 11.12 -11.45 12.91
CA ILE A 58 10.86 -9.99 12.96
C ILE A 58 10.36 -9.60 14.35
N ASN A 59 9.42 -10.35 14.93
CA ASN A 59 8.90 -10.08 16.26
C ASN A 59 9.97 -10.20 17.35
N GLU A 60 10.87 -11.19 17.26
CA GLU A 60 12.02 -11.32 18.16
C GLU A 60 12.93 -10.09 18.05
N THR A 61 13.27 -9.66 16.85
CA THR A 61 14.09 -8.45 16.62
C THR A 61 13.42 -7.19 17.18
N MET A 62 12.09 -7.09 17.04
CA MET A 62 11.32 -5.98 17.60
C MET A 62 11.27 -6.02 19.13
N ALA A 63 11.10 -7.21 19.71
CA ALA A 63 11.13 -7.42 21.16
C ALA A 63 12.51 -7.12 21.75
N GLU A 64 13.61 -7.49 21.07
CA GLU A 64 14.96 -7.11 21.52
C GLU A 64 15.17 -5.59 21.53
N LYS A 65 14.57 -4.88 20.58
CA LYS A 65 14.74 -3.43 20.43
C LYS A 65 13.84 -2.60 21.34
N TYR A 66 12.62 -3.04 21.56
CA TYR A 66 11.58 -2.29 22.27
C TYR A 66 11.19 -2.93 23.61
N GLY A 67 11.61 -4.15 23.90
CA GLY A 67 11.28 -4.87 25.14
C GLY A 67 9.78 -5.12 25.28
N ASP A 68 9.31 -5.10 26.53
CA ASP A 68 7.91 -5.32 26.90
C ASP A 68 6.96 -4.31 26.24
N ASP A 69 7.46 -3.12 25.88
CA ASP A 69 6.70 -2.07 25.22
C ASP A 69 6.25 -2.45 23.79
N TYR A 70 6.85 -3.47 23.17
CA TYR A 70 6.43 -3.98 21.85
C TYR A 70 5.09 -4.74 21.91
N TYR A 71 4.82 -5.43 23.02
CA TYR A 71 3.66 -6.31 23.19
C TYR A 71 2.48 -5.64 23.87
N ILE A 72 2.47 -4.30 23.95
CA ILE A 72 1.30 -3.57 24.45
C ILE A 72 0.15 -3.77 23.46
N GLU A 73 -0.75 -4.71 23.75
CA GLU A 73 -1.91 -4.98 22.91
C GLU A 73 -3.10 -4.06 23.22
N ASP A 74 -3.18 -3.53 24.45
CA ASP A 74 -4.27 -2.63 24.85
C ASP A 74 -4.16 -1.29 24.09
N PRO A 75 -5.12 -0.96 23.21
CA PRO A 75 -5.10 0.29 22.47
C PRO A 75 -5.10 1.53 23.37
N LYS A 76 -5.66 1.46 24.58
CA LYS A 76 -5.67 2.58 25.54
C LYS A 76 -4.29 2.82 26.15
N GLU A 77 -3.55 1.76 26.44
CA GLU A 77 -2.18 1.87 26.94
C GLU A 77 -1.24 2.32 25.82
N LEU A 78 -1.42 1.79 24.62
CA LEU A 78 -0.68 2.20 23.42
C LEU A 78 -0.90 3.68 23.09
N ALA A 79 -2.14 4.18 23.25
CA ALA A 79 -2.49 5.58 23.01
C ALA A 79 -1.80 6.57 23.98
N LYS A 80 -1.28 6.10 25.13
CA LYS A 80 -0.45 6.92 26.02
C LYS A 80 0.94 7.16 25.45
N GLN A 81 1.37 6.37 24.47
CA GLN A 81 2.70 6.40 23.87
C GLN A 81 2.65 6.44 22.33
N PRO A 82 2.01 7.46 21.71
CA PRO A 82 1.80 7.49 20.26
C PRO A 82 3.11 7.50 19.45
N ALA A 83 4.16 8.12 19.98
CA ALA A 83 5.47 8.13 19.32
C ALA A 83 6.11 6.73 19.29
N LEU A 84 5.90 5.92 20.33
CA LEU A 84 6.40 4.55 20.40
C LEU A 84 5.67 3.66 19.39
N GLU A 85 4.33 3.73 19.35
CA GLU A 85 3.51 2.98 18.38
C GLU A 85 3.93 3.26 16.94
N CYS A 86 4.04 4.54 16.57
CA CYS A 86 4.41 4.91 15.21
C CYS A 86 5.83 4.42 14.87
N LYS A 87 6.74 4.48 15.83
CA LYS A 87 8.14 4.07 15.64
C LYS A 87 8.27 2.55 15.53
N SER A 88 7.60 1.80 16.40
CA SER A 88 7.62 0.33 16.38
C SER A 88 6.94 -0.18 15.11
N ARG A 89 5.78 0.37 14.73
CA ARG A 89 5.08 0.01 13.50
C ARG A 89 5.92 0.29 12.25
N ARG A 90 6.55 1.46 12.17
CA ARG A 90 7.43 1.82 11.06
C ARG A 90 8.62 0.86 10.98
N ASP A 91 9.26 0.57 12.10
CA ASP A 91 10.44 -0.28 12.12
C ASP A 91 10.10 -1.75 11.80
N PHE A 92 8.91 -2.23 12.20
CA PHE A 92 8.37 -3.51 11.77
C PHE A 92 8.23 -3.55 10.23
N TYR A 93 7.54 -2.56 9.64
CA TYR A 93 7.39 -2.52 8.18
C TYR A 93 8.72 -2.34 7.46
N LYS A 94 9.68 -1.64 8.04
CA LYS A 94 11.02 -1.54 7.48
C LYS A 94 11.66 -2.92 7.32
N GLN A 95 11.58 -3.77 8.35
CA GLN A 95 12.10 -5.15 8.27
C GLN A 95 11.35 -5.97 7.21
N VAL A 96 10.03 -5.87 7.16
CA VAL A 96 9.22 -6.56 6.15
C VAL A 96 9.62 -6.15 4.73
N MET A 97 9.90 -4.86 4.51
CA MET A 97 10.29 -4.32 3.20
C MET A 97 11.76 -4.60 2.83
N GLU A 98 12.59 -5.02 3.78
CA GLU A 98 13.98 -5.46 3.55
C GLU A 98 14.08 -6.95 3.16
N LEU A 99 12.98 -7.70 3.25
CA LEU A 99 12.88 -9.09 2.76
C LEU A 99 12.93 -9.15 1.23
N ASP A 100 13.16 -10.36 0.70
CA ASP A 100 12.92 -10.63 -0.72
C ASP A 100 11.50 -10.16 -1.14
N PRO A 101 11.33 -9.51 -2.32
CA PRO A 101 10.05 -8.94 -2.71
C PRO A 101 8.86 -9.93 -2.69
N HIS A 102 9.09 -11.19 -3.04
CA HIS A 102 8.02 -12.19 -3.02
C HIS A 102 7.64 -12.55 -1.59
N LEU A 103 8.64 -12.78 -0.73
CA LEU A 103 8.42 -13.08 0.68
C LEU A 103 7.77 -11.91 1.42
N SER A 104 8.22 -10.67 1.15
CA SER A 104 7.62 -9.44 1.68
C SER A 104 6.14 -9.34 1.34
N ALA A 105 5.79 -9.57 0.07
CA ALA A 105 4.41 -9.53 -0.39
C ALA A 105 3.53 -10.62 0.28
N GLU A 106 4.07 -11.83 0.48
CA GLU A 106 3.35 -12.90 1.15
C GLU A 106 3.17 -12.65 2.66
N VAL A 107 4.16 -12.05 3.34
CA VAL A 107 4.03 -11.61 4.74
C VAL A 107 2.92 -10.56 4.89
N ILE A 108 2.94 -9.52 4.05
CA ILE A 108 1.89 -8.48 4.04
C ILE A 108 0.52 -9.12 3.81
N ARG A 109 0.42 -10.02 2.82
CA ARG A 109 -0.84 -10.72 2.55
C ARG A 109 -1.32 -11.51 3.75
N TYR A 110 -0.43 -12.26 4.41
CA TYR A 110 -0.75 -13.08 5.56
C TYR A 110 -1.29 -12.22 6.72
N MET A 111 -0.65 -11.08 7.02
CA MET A 111 -1.09 -10.14 8.06
C MET A 111 -2.50 -9.58 7.83
N TYR A 112 -2.88 -9.36 6.57
CA TYR A 112 -4.17 -8.78 6.20
C TYR A 112 -5.20 -9.81 5.73
N LYS A 113 -4.86 -11.09 5.76
CA LYS A 113 -5.79 -12.17 5.42
C LYS A 113 -6.88 -12.19 6.50
N ARG A 114 -8.07 -11.73 6.14
CA ARG A 114 -9.25 -11.86 6.98
C ARG A 114 -9.69 -13.33 6.99
N GLU A 115 -9.91 -13.87 8.19
CA GLU A 115 -10.65 -15.12 8.38
C GLU A 115 -12.14 -14.94 8.05
#